data_AF-A0AAD3RXK4-F1
#
_entry.id   AF-A0AAD3RXK4-F1
#
_cell.length_a   1.000
_cell.length_b   1.000
_cell.length_c   1.000
_cell.angle_alpha   90.00
_cell.angle_beta   90.00
_cell.angle_gamma   90.00
#
_symmetry.space_group_name_H-M   'P 1'
#
loop_
_entity.id
_entity.type
_entity.pdbx_description
1 polymer ?
#
loop_
_entity_poly.entity_id
_entity_poly.type
_entity_poly.pdbx_seq_one_letter_code
_entity_poly.pdbx_strand_id
1 'polypeptide(L)'
;MSPMNTTFSSLIFEDILRFIFEKLSIVDLARAACVCRLWNSLASDREIQTAAFKAPWKLKDVLGTPSSGSFWRDNSLGKFAVSHRLVRFDTVARLAVKYSVQVRDIKRLNNMMSDHGIYSRSRLLVPISNPDLLTNATCHIELDTFAKREVAVLYPEGTLKSSRLIG
;
A
#
# COMPACT_ATOMS: atom_id res chain seq x y z
N MET A 1 33.10 -32.62 13.74
CA MET A 1 31.71 -32.35 13.30
C MET A 1 31.77 -31.38 12.15
N SER A 2 31.38 -31.81 10.95
CA SER A 2 31.64 -31.10 9.69
C SER A 2 30.69 -29.89 9.50
N PRO A 3 31.19 -28.73 9.04
CA PRO A 3 30.40 -27.51 8.84
C PRO A 3 29.31 -27.63 7.75
N MET A 4 29.40 -28.63 6.86
CA MET A 4 28.42 -28.89 5.80
C MET A 4 27.03 -29.33 6.29
N ASN A 5 26.93 -30.02 7.42
CA ASN A 5 25.64 -30.50 7.93
C ASN A 5 24.85 -29.36 8.62
N THR A 6 25.58 -28.40 9.19
CA THR A 6 25.01 -27.22 9.84
C THR A 6 24.41 -26.24 8.84
N THR A 7 25.06 -26.06 7.68
CA THR A 7 24.54 -25.17 6.62
C THR A 7 23.29 -25.73 5.96
N PHE A 8 23.26 -27.04 5.65
CA PHE A 8 22.07 -27.68 5.08
C PHE A 8 20.85 -27.61 6.03
N SER A 9 21.06 -27.87 7.33
CA SER A 9 19.99 -27.76 8.34
C SER A 9 19.50 -26.32 8.51
N SER A 10 20.39 -25.32 8.39
CA SER A 10 20.03 -23.90 8.44
C SER A 10 19.16 -23.49 7.26
N LEU A 11 19.44 -23.98 6.06
CA LEU A 11 18.66 -23.69 4.85
C LEU A 11 17.24 -24.26 4.95
N ILE A 12 17.10 -25.52 5.36
CA ILE A 12 15.78 -26.16 5.55
C ILE A 12 14.95 -25.39 6.59
N PHE A 13 15.58 -24.94 7.68
CA PHE A 13 14.89 -24.18 8.71
C PHE A 13 14.43 -22.80 8.19
N GLU A 14 15.24 -22.14 7.37
CA GLU A 14 14.90 -20.88 6.72
C GLU A 14 13.69 -21.03 5.79
N ASP A 15 13.65 -22.09 4.99
CA ASP A 15 12.54 -22.40 4.09
C ASP A 15 11.23 -22.68 4.86
N ILE A 16 11.31 -23.43 5.97
CA ILE A 16 10.15 -23.69 6.84
C ILE A 16 9.63 -22.38 7.45
N LEU A 17 10.52 -21.53 7.95
CA LEU A 17 10.13 -20.22 8.50
C LEU A 17 9.50 -19.33 7.44
N ARG A 18 10.06 -19.31 6.22
CA ARG A 18 9.49 -18.57 5.08
C ARG A 18 8.06 -19.03 4.80
N PHE A 19 7.83 -20.33 4.74
CA PHE A 19 6.50 -20.91 4.52
C PHE A 19 5.50 -20.54 5.63
N ILE A 20 5.94 -20.51 6.89
CA ILE A 20 5.10 -20.07 8.02
C ILE A 20 4.77 -18.58 7.87
N PHE A 21 5.77 -17.75 7.57
CA PHE A 21 5.63 -16.30 7.48
C PHE A 21 4.69 -15.87 6.34
N GLU A 22 4.67 -16.61 5.23
CA GLU A 22 3.70 -16.40 4.13
C GLU A 22 2.23 -16.57 4.56
N LYS A 23 1.96 -17.21 5.71
CA LYS A 23 0.61 -17.37 6.26
C LYS A 23 0.27 -16.34 7.34
N LEU A 24 1.23 -15.53 7.76
CA LEU A 24 1.03 -14.56 8.84
C LEU A 24 0.37 -13.28 8.33
N SER A 25 -0.41 -12.65 9.21
CA SER A 25 -0.89 -11.29 8.99
C SER A 25 0.28 -10.31 9.03
N ILE A 26 0.09 -9.11 8.48
CA ILE A 26 1.08 -8.03 8.58
C ILE A 26 1.47 -7.72 10.04
N VAL A 27 0.51 -7.77 10.95
CA VAL A 27 0.73 -7.47 12.37
C VAL A 27 1.60 -8.55 13.00
N ASP A 28 1.36 -9.81 12.64
CA ASP A 28 2.13 -10.94 13.16
C ASP A 28 3.51 -11.04 12.53
N LEU A 29 3.69 -10.65 11.26
CA LEU A 29 5.01 -10.47 10.66
C LEU A 29 5.81 -9.39 11.39
N ALA A 30 5.19 -8.27 11.74
CA ALA A 30 5.86 -7.22 12.50
C ALA A 30 6.30 -7.71 13.89
N ARG A 31 5.50 -8.57 14.54
CA ARG A 31 5.88 -9.22 15.81
C ARG A 31 7.00 -10.24 15.62
N ALA A 32 6.92 -11.07 14.59
CA ALA A 32 7.95 -12.05 14.25
C ALA A 32 9.29 -11.37 13.98
N ALA A 33 9.28 -10.23 13.30
CA ALA A 33 10.50 -9.45 13.03
C ALA A 33 11.25 -9.01 14.29
N CYS A 34 10.58 -8.90 15.44
CA CYS A 34 11.19 -8.50 16.70
C CYS A 34 11.90 -9.65 17.45
N VAL A 35 11.76 -10.90 17.01
CA VAL A 35 12.23 -12.08 17.77
C VAL A 35 13.75 -12.24 17.71
N CYS A 36 14.34 -12.26 16.52
CA CYS A 36 15.79 -12.38 16.32
C CYS A 36 16.19 -11.85 14.93
N ARG A 37 17.50 -11.75 14.65
CA ARG A 37 18.01 -11.21 13.37
C ARG A 37 17.54 -12.01 12.15
N LEU A 38 17.50 -13.34 12.25
CA LEU A 38 17.03 -14.21 11.16
C LEU A 38 15.55 -13.95 10.88
N TRP A 39 14.71 -13.94 11.93
CA TRP A 39 13.28 -13.66 11.79
C TRP A 39 13.02 -12.25 11.27
N ASN A 40 13.80 -11.26 11.72
CA ASN A 40 13.74 -9.91 11.17
C ASN A 40 14.04 -9.89 9.67
N SER A 41 15.08 -10.61 9.24
CA SER A 41 15.46 -10.69 7.82
C SER A 41 14.35 -11.32 6.97
N LEU A 42 13.79 -12.45 7.43
CA LEU A 42 12.73 -13.15 6.72
C LEU A 42 11.39 -12.40 6.77
N ALA A 43 10.96 -11.92 7.92
CA ALA A 43 9.70 -11.18 8.06
C ALA A 43 9.73 -9.79 7.39
N SER A 44 10.93 -9.26 7.13
CA SER A 44 11.14 -8.05 6.33
C SER A 44 11.32 -8.33 4.85
N ASP A 45 11.28 -9.60 4.42
CA ASP A 45 11.29 -9.97 3.01
C ASP A 45 10.09 -9.34 2.29
N ARG A 46 10.37 -8.67 1.17
CA ARG A 46 9.39 -7.90 0.43
C ARG A 46 8.27 -8.77 -0.11
N GLU A 47 8.57 -9.98 -0.58
CA GLU A 47 7.58 -10.88 -1.16
C GLU A 47 6.58 -11.33 -0.10
N ILE A 48 7.08 -11.66 1.10
CA ILE A 48 6.27 -12.04 2.25
C ILE A 48 5.39 -10.86 2.70
N GLN A 49 5.97 -9.66 2.86
CA GLN A 49 5.21 -8.46 3.25
C GLN A 49 4.15 -8.10 2.21
N THR A 50 4.49 -8.20 0.92
CA THR A 50 3.56 -7.91 -0.17
C THR A 50 2.43 -8.94 -0.22
N ALA A 51 2.73 -10.22 -0.01
CA ALA A 51 1.71 -11.27 0.06
C ALA A 51 0.76 -11.06 1.25
N ALA A 52 1.30 -10.78 2.44
CA ALA A 52 0.50 -10.49 3.64
C ALA A 52 -0.31 -9.20 3.52
N PHE A 53 0.18 -8.19 2.79
CA PHE A 53 -0.57 -7.00 2.45
C PHE A 53 -1.75 -7.31 1.51
N LYS A 54 -1.52 -8.11 0.46
CA LYS A 54 -2.52 -8.45 -0.56
C LYS A 54 -3.64 -9.33 -0.03
N ALA A 55 -3.32 -10.32 0.80
CA ALA A 55 -4.22 -11.41 1.14
C ALA A 55 -5.58 -10.97 1.73
N PRO A 56 -5.64 -10.04 2.71
CA PRO A 56 -6.92 -9.61 3.29
C PRO A 56 -7.86 -8.92 2.30
N TRP A 57 -7.30 -8.28 1.28
CA TRP A 57 -8.04 -7.47 0.31
C TRP A 57 -8.31 -8.19 -1.02
N LYS A 58 -7.81 -9.43 -1.18
CA LYS A 58 -7.89 -10.20 -2.43
C LYS A 58 -7.37 -9.41 -3.63
N LEU A 59 -6.31 -8.62 -3.41
CA LEU A 59 -5.68 -7.82 -4.46
C LEU A 59 -5.03 -8.74 -5.50
N LYS A 60 -5.13 -8.35 -6.76
CA LYS A 60 -4.42 -9.02 -7.85
C LYS A 60 -2.92 -8.75 -7.73
N ASP A 61 -2.55 -7.48 -7.60
CA ASP A 61 -1.14 -7.11 -7.51
C ASP A 61 -0.90 -5.78 -6.77
N VAL A 62 0.32 -5.62 -6.29
CA VAL A 62 0.80 -4.40 -5.61
C VAL A 62 2.12 -4.01 -6.25
N LEU A 63 2.11 -2.89 -6.96
CA LEU A 63 3.24 -2.38 -7.70
C LEU A 63 3.93 -1.25 -6.95
N GLY A 64 5.22 -1.04 -7.22
CA GLY A 64 6.03 -0.03 -6.56
C GLY A 64 6.71 -0.51 -5.28
N THR A 65 7.59 0.34 -4.75
CA THR A 65 8.37 0.12 -3.54
C THR A 65 8.07 1.24 -2.56
N PRO A 66 7.64 0.94 -1.32
CA PRO A 66 7.57 1.96 -0.30
C PRO A 66 8.97 2.49 0.00
N SER A 67 9.04 3.77 0.32
CA SER A 67 10.24 4.45 0.78
C SER A 67 10.65 4.00 2.20
N SER A 68 9.71 3.45 2.98
CA SER A 68 9.97 2.96 4.33
C SER A 68 9.25 1.65 4.62
N GLY A 69 9.90 0.73 5.33
CA GLY A 69 9.27 -0.49 5.83
C GLY A 69 8.11 -0.22 6.81
N SER A 70 8.02 1.01 7.35
CA SER A 70 6.87 1.44 8.15
C SER A 70 5.54 1.40 7.38
N PHE A 71 5.58 1.48 6.04
CA PHE A 71 4.41 1.32 5.19
C PHE A 71 3.63 0.05 5.51
N TRP A 72 4.35 -1.06 5.66
CA TRP A 72 3.83 -2.40 5.87
C TRP A 72 3.33 -2.65 7.29
N ARG A 73 3.54 -1.73 8.25
CA ARG A 73 3.12 -1.94 9.66
C ARG A 73 1.61 -1.80 9.88
N ASP A 74 0.90 -1.22 8.91
CA ASP A 74 -0.55 -1.06 8.96
C ASP A 74 -1.15 -1.54 7.64
N ASN A 75 -2.21 -2.33 7.76
CA ASN A 75 -2.97 -2.86 6.63
C ASN A 75 -4.45 -2.52 6.79
N SER A 76 -4.74 -1.26 7.12
CA SER A 76 -6.10 -0.73 7.22
C SER A 76 -6.60 -0.22 5.86
N LEU A 77 -7.92 -0.12 5.69
CA LEU A 77 -8.52 0.42 4.46
C LEU A 77 -8.05 1.86 4.17
N GLY A 78 -7.69 2.61 5.21
CA GLY A 78 -7.16 3.98 5.10
C GLY A 78 -5.81 4.10 4.38
N LYS A 79 -5.12 2.98 4.14
CA LYS A 79 -3.91 2.92 3.30
C LYS A 79 -4.22 3.02 1.81
N PHE A 80 -5.46 2.78 1.42
CA PHE A 80 -5.86 2.77 0.02
C PHE A 80 -6.56 4.06 -0.38
N ALA A 81 -6.34 4.47 -1.63
CA ALA A 81 -7.07 5.58 -2.22
C ALA A 81 -7.25 5.38 -3.72
N VAL A 82 -8.34 5.90 -4.26
CA VAL A 82 -8.53 6.04 -5.70
C VAL A 82 -7.89 7.34 -6.16
N SER A 83 -7.06 7.30 -7.19
CA SER A 83 -6.53 8.50 -7.84
C SER A 83 -7.55 9.04 -8.83
N HIS A 84 -8.16 10.19 -8.50
CA HIS A 84 -9.05 10.91 -9.41
C HIS A 84 -8.32 12.05 -10.09
N ARG A 85 -8.14 11.99 -11.41
CA ARG A 85 -7.61 13.10 -12.20
C ARG A 85 -8.65 14.22 -12.27
N LEU A 86 -8.24 15.44 -11.90
CA LEU A 86 -9.12 16.59 -11.91
C LEU A 86 -9.38 17.07 -13.34
N VAL A 87 -10.65 17.33 -13.64
CA VAL A 87 -11.13 17.91 -14.90
C VAL A 87 -11.89 19.21 -14.63
N ARG A 88 -12.20 19.95 -15.71
CA ARG A 88 -12.96 21.20 -15.60
C ARG A 88 -14.30 20.91 -14.90
N PHE A 89 -14.66 21.78 -13.95
CA PHE A 89 -15.87 21.68 -13.11
C PHE A 89 -15.86 20.60 -12.02
N ASP A 90 -14.71 19.98 -11.74
CA ASP A 90 -14.56 19.20 -10.51
C ASP A 90 -14.51 20.12 -9.29
N THR A 91 -15.23 19.69 -8.24
CA THR A 91 -15.19 20.29 -6.91
C THR A 91 -15.10 19.17 -5.89
N VAL A 92 -14.50 19.43 -4.72
CA VAL A 92 -14.37 18.42 -3.67
C VAL A 92 -15.74 17.85 -3.28
N ALA A 93 -16.78 18.69 -3.25
CA ALA A 93 -18.16 18.27 -3.00
C ALA A 93 -18.71 17.33 -4.08
N ARG A 94 -18.46 17.63 -5.36
CA ARG A 94 -18.93 16.78 -6.47
C ARG A 94 -18.22 15.43 -6.48
N LEU A 95 -16.91 15.42 -6.21
CA LEU A 95 -16.15 14.18 -6.01
C LEU A 95 -16.70 13.37 -4.84
N ALA A 96 -16.97 14.01 -3.69
CA ALA A 96 -17.50 13.35 -2.51
C ALA A 96 -18.82 12.61 -2.82
N VAL A 97 -19.74 13.27 -3.52
CA VAL A 97 -20.99 12.64 -3.99
C VAL A 97 -20.72 11.50 -4.96
N LYS A 98 -19.86 11.71 -5.97
CA LYS A 98 -19.54 10.70 -7.00
C LYS A 98 -19.02 9.40 -6.40
N TYR A 99 -18.15 9.51 -5.39
CA TYR A 99 -17.51 8.34 -4.77
C TYR A 99 -18.22 7.88 -3.49
N SER A 100 -19.35 8.51 -3.11
CA SER A 100 -20.08 8.22 -1.87
C SER A 100 -19.20 8.31 -0.61
N VAL A 101 -18.37 9.36 -0.55
CA VAL A 101 -17.47 9.65 0.58
C VAL A 101 -17.77 11.05 1.13
N GLN A 102 -17.18 11.39 2.28
CA GLN A 102 -17.37 12.72 2.84
C GLN A 102 -16.30 13.70 2.36
N VAL A 103 -16.69 14.97 2.15
CA VAL A 103 -15.77 16.06 1.78
C VAL A 103 -14.61 16.17 2.77
N ARG A 104 -14.88 16.01 4.07
CA ARG A 104 -13.86 16.05 5.12
C ARG A 104 -12.80 14.96 4.95
N ASP A 105 -13.18 13.79 4.46
CA ASP A 105 -12.27 12.64 4.35
C ASP A 105 -11.36 12.83 3.13
N ILE A 106 -11.89 13.35 2.01
CA ILE A 106 -11.07 13.77 0.86
C ILE A 106 -10.08 14.85 1.28
N LYS A 107 -10.55 15.89 1.99
CA LYS A 107 -9.68 16.99 2.46
C LYS A 107 -8.57 16.47 3.37
N ARG A 108 -8.90 15.64 4.36
CA ARG A 108 -7.94 15.05 5.31
C ARG A 108 -6.93 14.14 4.62
N LEU A 109 -7.39 13.32 3.67
CA LEU A 109 -6.51 12.44 2.90
C LEU A 109 -5.50 13.23 2.07
N ASN A 110 -5.95 14.34 1.48
CA ASN A 110 -5.13 15.19 0.61
C ASN A 110 -4.35 16.28 1.35
N ASN A 111 -4.40 16.34 2.68
CA ASN A 111 -3.81 17.43 3.46
C ASN A 111 -4.30 18.82 3.01
N MET A 112 -5.61 18.97 2.81
CA MET A 112 -6.26 20.22 2.42
C MET A 112 -7.03 20.81 3.60
N MET A 113 -6.82 22.10 3.88
CA MET A 113 -7.56 22.86 4.89
C MET A 113 -8.80 23.56 4.31
N SER A 114 -8.78 23.91 3.03
CA SER A 114 -9.86 24.62 2.33
C SER A 114 -10.13 24.00 0.95
N ASP A 115 -11.27 24.34 0.35
CA ASP A 115 -11.65 23.87 -0.98
C ASP A 115 -10.74 24.42 -2.09
N HIS A 116 -10.09 25.57 -1.86
CA HIS A 116 -9.19 26.19 -2.84
C HIS A 116 -7.96 25.33 -3.17
N GLY A 117 -7.59 24.38 -2.30
CA GLY A 117 -6.46 23.47 -2.55
C GLY A 117 -6.64 22.54 -3.76
N ILE A 118 -7.85 22.44 -4.30
CA ILE A 118 -8.12 21.66 -5.52
C ILE A 118 -7.45 22.27 -6.76
N TYR A 119 -7.33 23.60 -6.82
CA TYR A 119 -6.90 24.31 -8.04
C TYR A 119 -5.39 24.23 -8.31
N SER A 120 -4.59 23.85 -7.30
CA SER A 120 -3.14 23.70 -7.44
C SER A 120 -2.70 22.27 -7.75
N ARG A 121 -3.65 21.36 -8.00
CA ARG A 121 -3.40 19.92 -8.14
C ARG A 121 -3.91 19.39 -9.48
N SER A 122 -3.26 18.36 -9.99
CA SER A 122 -3.70 17.62 -11.19
C SER A 122 -4.64 16.45 -10.86
N ARG A 123 -4.63 16.00 -9.60
CA ARG A 123 -5.42 14.88 -9.10
C ARG A 123 -5.73 15.05 -7.62
N LEU A 124 -6.74 14.33 -7.14
CA LEU A 124 -7.00 14.11 -5.72
C LEU A 124 -7.05 12.63 -5.40
N LEU A 125 -6.57 12.29 -4.21
CA LEU A 125 -6.76 10.97 -3.63
C LEU A 125 -8.16 10.90 -3.01
N VAL A 126 -8.95 9.90 -3.36
CA VAL A 126 -10.28 9.68 -2.81
C VAL A 126 -10.24 8.45 -1.90
N PRO A 127 -10.68 8.54 -0.64
CA PRO A 127 -10.66 7.39 0.26
C PRO A 127 -11.58 6.28 -0.28
N ILE A 128 -11.21 5.02 -0.01
CA ILE A 128 -12.04 3.87 -0.34
C ILE A 128 -12.95 3.58 0.85
N SER A 129 -14.26 3.62 0.63
CA SER A 129 -15.26 3.26 1.64
C SER A 129 -15.75 1.82 1.51
N ASN A 130 -15.74 1.24 0.30
CA ASN A 130 -16.10 -0.14 0.07
C ASN A 130 -14.85 -1.00 -0.22
N PRO A 131 -14.46 -1.94 0.67
CA PRO A 131 -13.37 -2.87 0.45
C PRO A 131 -13.50 -3.72 -0.81
N ASP A 132 -14.72 -3.98 -1.30
CA ASP A 132 -14.94 -4.81 -2.49
C ASP A 132 -14.24 -4.24 -3.74
N LEU A 133 -14.03 -2.91 -3.77
CA LEU A 133 -13.28 -2.23 -4.83
C LEU A 133 -11.81 -2.66 -4.93
N LEU A 134 -11.27 -3.29 -3.88
CA LEU A 134 -9.90 -3.83 -3.87
C LEU A 134 -9.82 -5.25 -4.44
N THR A 135 -10.93 -5.96 -4.53
CA THR A 135 -10.93 -7.36 -4.99
C THR A 135 -10.48 -7.41 -6.46
N ASN A 136 -9.46 -8.21 -6.74
CA ASN A 136 -8.83 -8.34 -8.06
C ASN A 136 -8.27 -7.03 -8.64
N ALA A 137 -8.11 -6.00 -7.81
CA ALA A 137 -7.51 -4.73 -8.23
C ALA A 137 -5.99 -4.80 -8.16
N THR A 138 -5.33 -3.96 -8.97
CA THR A 138 -3.90 -3.67 -8.85
C THR A 138 -3.73 -2.29 -8.23
N CYS A 139 -2.97 -2.18 -7.14
CA CYS A 139 -2.64 -0.90 -6.53
C CYS A 139 -1.16 -0.56 -6.68
N HIS A 140 -0.83 0.73 -6.68
CA HIS A 140 0.52 1.24 -6.75
C HIS A 140 0.89 1.92 -5.45
N ILE A 141 1.93 1.43 -4.78
CA ILE A 141 2.52 2.11 -3.63
C ILE A 141 3.29 3.32 -4.13
N GLU A 142 2.91 4.50 -3.67
CA GLU A 142 3.60 5.75 -3.99
C GLU A 142 3.52 6.75 -2.84
N LEU A 143 4.54 7.60 -2.76
CA LEU A 143 4.56 8.77 -1.88
C LEU A 143 3.88 9.94 -2.61
N ASP A 144 2.70 10.35 -2.15
CA ASP A 144 2.02 11.49 -2.76
C ASP A 144 2.63 12.81 -2.29
N THR A 145 3.02 13.65 -3.25
CA THR A 145 3.75 14.89 -3.00
C THR A 145 2.92 15.96 -2.31
N PHE A 146 1.60 15.95 -2.48
CA PHE A 146 0.72 16.95 -1.89
C PHE A 146 0.11 16.50 -0.56
N ALA A 147 -0.26 15.22 -0.45
CA ALA A 147 -0.77 14.60 0.77
C ALA A 147 0.33 14.26 1.78
N LYS A 148 1.60 14.27 1.35
CA LYS A 148 2.80 14.02 2.17
C LYS A 148 2.75 12.68 2.91
N ARG A 149 2.25 11.64 2.24
CA ARG A 149 2.10 10.29 2.83
C ARG A 149 2.22 9.21 1.76
N GLU A 150 2.62 8.02 2.21
CA GLU A 150 2.61 6.82 1.36
C GLU A 150 1.21 6.22 1.31
N VAL A 151 0.75 5.88 0.11
CA VAL A 151 -0.61 5.37 -0.14
C VAL A 151 -0.53 4.26 -1.18
N ALA A 152 -1.36 3.23 -1.01
CA ALA A 152 -1.66 2.24 -2.05
C ALA A 152 -2.75 2.80 -2.97
N VAL A 153 -2.34 3.30 -4.13
CA VAL A 153 -3.21 4.04 -5.04
C VAL A 153 -3.79 3.13 -6.11
N LEU A 154 -5.12 3.16 -6.26
CA LEU A 154 -5.84 2.55 -7.35
C LEU A 154 -6.05 3.58 -8.46
N TYR A 155 -5.73 3.18 -9.69
CA TYR A 155 -5.99 3.97 -10.88
C TYR A 155 -7.18 3.34 -11.62
N PRO A 156 -8.33 4.04 -11.71
CA PRO A 156 -9.44 3.58 -12.53
C PRO A 156 -8.98 3.33 -13.98
N GLU A 157 -9.54 2.29 -14.61
CA GLU A 157 -9.31 1.94 -16.02
C GLU A 157 -9.20 3.19 -16.91
N GLY A 158 -8.08 3.33 -17.64
CA GLY A 158 -7.79 4.46 -18.53
C GLY A 158 -7.02 5.64 -17.91
N THR A 159 -6.83 5.69 -16.58
CA THR A 159 -5.89 6.63 -15.96
C THR A 159 -4.51 5.99 -15.78
N LEU A 160 -3.72 5.94 -16.84
CA LEU A 160 -2.31 5.57 -16.71
C LEU A 160 -1.61 6.55 -15.77
N LYS A 161 -0.80 6.02 -14.85
CA LYS A 161 0.28 6.79 -14.22
C LYS A 161 1.13 7.29 -15.39
N SER A 162 1.03 8.58 -15.71
CA SER A 162 1.94 9.21 -16.67
C SER A 162 3.33 8.97 -16.12
N SER A 163 4.04 8.01 -16.68
CA SER A 163 5.45 7.75 -16.43
C SER A 163 6.19 9.02 -16.81
N ARG A 164 6.36 9.93 -15.85
CA ARG A 164 7.33 10.99 -16.00
C ARG A 164 8.68 10.32 -15.84
N LEU A 165 9.22 9.97 -17.00
CA LEU A 165 10.61 9.66 -17.22
C LEU A 165 11.48 10.64 -16.41
N ILE A 166 12.33 10.06 -15.57
CA ILE A 166 13.74 10.44 -15.41
C ILE A 166 14.15 11.61 -16.32
N GLY A 167 14.50 12.72 -15.68
CA GLY A 167 15.28 13.83 -16.21
C GLY A 167 16.16 14.34 -15.08
#